data_AF-A0A1V5S2G6-F1
#
_entry.id   AF-A0A1V5S2G6-F1
#
_cell.length_a   1.000
_cell.length_b   1.000
_cell.length_c   1.000
_cell.angle_alpha   90.00
_cell.angle_beta   90.00
_cell.angle_gamma   90.00
#
_symmetry.space_group_name_H-M   'P 1'
#
loop_
_entity.id
_entity.type
_entity.pdbx_description
1 polymer ?
#
loop_
_entity_poly.entity_id
_entity_poly.type
_entity_poly.pdbx_seq_one_letter_code
_entity_poly.pdbx_strand_id
1 'polypeptide(L)'
;MVDNYDIALAERLQLVANGMCNSAVFSNRLYGRNFISRHEAISVIREEFEEAWDEVKKNGSKERLLSELEQLGAMVILFASLVEDGVID
;
A
#
# COMPACT_ATOMS: atom_id res chain seq x y z
N MET A 1 -24.23 -9.22 -17.49
CA MET A 1 -23.03 -9.72 -18.18
C MET A 1 -21.89 -8.87 -17.69
N VAL A 2 -20.89 -9.48 -17.05
CA VAL A 2 -19.60 -8.81 -16.81
C VAL A 2 -18.97 -8.70 -18.19
N ASP A 3 -18.71 -7.50 -18.69
CA ASP A 3 -18.15 -7.34 -20.02
C ASP A 3 -16.64 -7.69 -20.01
N ASN A 4 -16.03 -7.91 -21.19
CA ASN A 4 -14.61 -8.25 -21.26
C ASN A 4 -13.71 -7.13 -20.69
N TYR A 5 -14.20 -5.90 -20.59
CA TYR A 5 -13.47 -4.78 -20.01
C TYR A 5 -13.43 -4.88 -18.48
N ASP A 6 -14.55 -5.27 -17.86
CA ASP A 6 -14.66 -5.53 -16.43
C ASP A 6 -13.73 -6.67 -15.99
N ILE A 7 -13.59 -7.73 -16.81
CA ILE A 7 -12.65 -8.84 -16.53
C ILE A 7 -11.20 -8.32 -16.53
N ALA A 8 -10.80 -7.61 -17.58
CA ALA A 8 -9.45 -7.07 -17.68
C ALA A 8 -9.14 -6.04 -16.58
N LEU A 9 -10.13 -5.26 -16.16
CA LEU A 9 -10.00 -4.35 -15.02
C LEU A 9 -9.81 -5.13 -13.71
N ALA A 10 -10.65 -6.14 -13.46
CA ALA A 10 -10.55 -6.96 -12.27
C ALA A 10 -9.18 -7.65 -12.15
N GLU A 11 -8.65 -8.20 -13.25
CA GLU A 11 -7.31 -8.79 -13.29
C GLU A 11 -6.22 -7.78 -12.93
N ARG A 12 -6.28 -6.54 -13.47
CA ARG A 12 -5.32 -5.48 -13.12
C ARG A 12 -5.42 -5.08 -11.65
N LEU A 13 -6.63 -4.91 -11.12
CA LEU A 13 -6.85 -4.56 -9.71
C LEU A 13 -6.32 -5.67 -8.79
N GLN A 14 -6.56 -6.93 -9.13
CA GLN A 14 -6.05 -8.07 -8.39
C GLN A 14 -4.51 -8.11 -8.37
N LEU A 15 -3.86 -7.83 -9.50
CA LEU A 15 -2.40 -7.76 -9.57
C LEU A 15 -1.83 -6.68 -8.65
N VAL A 16 -2.39 -5.46 -8.69
CA VAL A 16 -1.96 -4.35 -7.83
C VAL A 16 -2.20 -4.68 -6.36
N ALA A 17 -3.38 -5.21 -6.01
CA ALA A 17 -3.69 -5.60 -4.64
C ALA A 17 -2.74 -6.68 -4.12
N ASN A 18 -2.39 -7.66 -4.95
CA ASN A 18 -1.40 -8.68 -4.59
C ASN A 18 -0.01 -8.07 -4.35
N GLY A 19 0.39 -7.08 -5.17
CA GLY A 19 1.62 -6.31 -4.97
C GLY A 19 1.66 -5.64 -3.59
N MET A 20 0.59 -4.91 -3.24
CA MET A 20 0.44 -4.26 -1.94
C MET A 20 0.49 -5.25 -0.77
N CYS A 21 -0.25 -6.37 -0.86
CA CYS A 21 -0.23 -7.40 0.18
C CYS A 21 1.16 -8.02 0.37
N ASN A 22 1.85 -8.32 -0.73
CA ASN A 22 3.20 -8.89 -0.67
C ASN A 22 4.20 -7.90 -0.04
N SER A 23 4.12 -6.63 -0.44
CA SER A 23 4.94 -5.56 0.16
C SER A 23 4.64 -5.37 1.65
N ALA A 24 3.38 -5.49 2.09
CA ALA A 24 3.02 -5.41 3.50
C ALA A 24 3.67 -6.55 4.32
N VAL A 25 3.54 -7.79 3.82
CA VAL A 25 4.17 -8.97 4.46
C VAL A 25 5.69 -8.84 4.48
N PHE A 26 6.29 -8.37 3.38
CA PHE A 26 7.73 -8.19 3.27
C PHE A 26 8.25 -7.11 4.23
N SER A 27 7.62 -5.93 4.26
CA SER A 27 7.98 -4.83 5.17
C SER A 27 7.84 -5.23 6.63
N ASN A 28 6.80 -5.98 6.99
CA ASN A 28 6.67 -6.52 8.34
C ASN A 28 7.81 -7.50 8.68
N ARG A 29 8.18 -8.39 7.76
CA ARG A 29 9.28 -9.35 7.96
C ARG A 29 10.66 -8.70 8.07
N LEU A 30 10.95 -7.72 7.22
CA LEU A 30 12.27 -7.08 7.18
C LEU A 30 12.49 -6.12 8.34
N TYR A 31 11.46 -5.34 8.67
CA TYR A 31 11.61 -4.20 9.56
C TYR A 31 10.88 -4.37 10.89
N GLY A 32 10.12 -5.47 11.06
CA GLY A 32 9.30 -5.68 12.26
C GLY A 32 8.26 -4.57 12.46
N ARG A 33 7.84 -3.90 11.37
CA ARG A 33 6.93 -2.75 11.39
C ARG A 33 5.51 -3.19 11.78
N ASN A 34 5.29 -3.58 13.02
CA ASN A 34 3.99 -3.45 13.65
C ASN A 34 3.95 -2.02 14.19
N PHE A 35 3.00 -1.20 13.72
CA PHE A 35 2.86 0.15 14.26
C PHE A 35 2.64 0.07 15.78
N ILE A 36 3.42 0.81 16.54
CA ILE A 36 3.34 0.89 18.02
C ILE A 36 2.10 1.70 18.41
N SER A 37 1.62 2.59 17.53
CA SER A 37 0.42 3.39 17.76
C SER A 37 -0.23 3.86 16.45
N ARG A 38 -1.49 4.33 16.55
CA ARG A 38 -2.16 5.05 15.46
C ARG A 38 -1.36 6.21 14.88
N HIS A 39 -0.70 6.98 15.76
CA HIS A 39 0.04 8.16 15.34
C HIS A 39 1.26 7.79 14.50
N GLU A 40 1.95 6.71 14.87
CA GLU A 40 3.03 6.17 14.06
C GLU A 40 2.51 5.66 12.72
N ALA A 41 1.43 4.87 12.72
CA ALA A 41 0.82 4.36 11.50
C ALA A 41 0.47 5.50 10.52
N ILE A 42 -0.20 6.55 11.02
CA ILE A 42 -0.57 7.72 10.22
C ILE A 42 0.67 8.47 9.73
N SER A 43 1.71 8.62 10.55
CA SER A 43 2.95 9.28 10.13
C SER A 43 3.63 8.54 8.98
N VAL A 44 3.73 7.21 9.07
CA VAL A 44 4.35 6.38 8.03
C VAL A 44 3.50 6.39 6.76
N ILE A 45 2.18 6.20 6.85
CA ILE A 45 1.29 6.28 5.69
C ILE A 45 1.41 7.65 5.00
N ARG A 46 1.54 8.73 5.78
CA ARG A 46 1.74 10.07 5.24
C ARG A 46 3.08 10.22 4.54
N GLU A 47 4.16 9.65 5.08
CA GLU A 47 5.48 9.64 4.43
C GLU A 47 5.41 8.95 3.06
N GLU A 48 4.87 7.74 2.99
CA GLU A 48 4.71 7.00 1.73
C GLU A 48 3.82 7.75 0.72
N PHE A 49 2.80 8.48 1.21
CA PHE A 49 1.97 9.34 0.36
C PHE A 49 2.77 10.53 -0.20
N GLU A 50 3.58 11.18 0.64
CA GLU A 50 4.44 12.28 0.22
C GLU A 50 5.46 11.82 -0.82
N GLU A 51 6.01 10.60 -0.69
CA GLU A 51 6.92 9.98 -1.68
C GLU A 51 6.22 9.70 -3.01
N ALA A 52 5.04 9.07 -2.99
CA ALA A 52 4.25 8.84 -4.20
C ALA A 52 3.88 10.16 -4.90
N TRP A 53 3.51 11.18 -4.12
CA TRP A 53 3.19 12.51 -4.64
C TRP A 53 4.42 13.21 -5.24
N ASP A 54 5.58 13.01 -4.64
CA ASP A 54 6.86 13.48 -5.17
C ASP A 54 7.17 12.90 -6.55
N GLU A 55 6.90 11.62 -6.75
CA GLU A 55 7.06 10.98 -8.07
C GLU A 55 6.08 11.53 -9.10
N VAL A 56 4.83 11.84 -8.72
CA VAL A 56 3.89 12.54 -9.60
C VAL A 56 4.43 13.91 -10.02
N LYS A 57 4.89 14.72 -9.06
CA LYS A 57 5.42 16.06 -9.33
C LYS A 57 6.67 16.04 -10.22
N LYS A 58 7.52 15.02 -10.06
CA LYS A 58 8.76 14.86 -10.84
C LYS A 58 8.51 14.32 -12.25
N ASN A 59 7.27 13.96 -12.61
CA ASN A 59 6.97 13.11 -13.77
C ASN A 59 7.85 11.84 -13.76
N GLY A 60 7.92 11.19 -12.60
CA GLY A 60 8.68 9.96 -12.38
C GLY A 60 8.25 8.84 -13.33
N SER A 61 9.07 7.80 -13.42
CA SER A 61 8.72 6.65 -14.25
C SER A 61 7.48 5.95 -13.71
N LYS A 62 6.74 5.29 -14.60
CA LYS A 62 5.56 4.48 -14.23
C LYS A 62 5.92 3.46 -13.15
N GLU A 63 7.09 2.84 -13.26
CA GLU A 63 7.59 1.83 -12.32
C GLU A 63 7.83 2.43 -10.92
N ARG A 64 8.43 3.63 -10.85
CA ARG A 64 8.66 4.31 -9.57
C ARG A 64 7.34 4.71 -8.92
N LEU A 65 6.43 5.33 -9.68
CA LEU A 65 5.12 5.69 -9.15
C LEU A 65 4.33 4.46 -8.67
N LEU A 66 4.37 3.35 -9.41
CA LEU A 66 3.74 2.10 -8.98
C LEU A 66 4.37 1.56 -7.71
N SER A 67 5.70 1.60 -7.59
CA SER A 67 6.40 1.18 -6.37
C SER A 67 5.94 1.98 -5.15
N GLU A 68 5.88 3.31 -5.23
CA GLU A 68 5.45 4.12 -4.08
C GLU A 68 3.96 3.93 -3.75
N LEU A 69 3.10 3.77 -4.76
CA LEU A 69 1.69 3.44 -4.53
C LEU A 69 1.51 2.06 -3.91
N GLU A 70 2.32 1.07 -4.29
CA GLU A 70 2.33 -0.25 -3.68
C GLU A 70 2.77 -0.21 -2.22
N GLN A 71 3.80 0.58 -1.89
CA GLN A 71 4.26 0.78 -0.51
C GLN A 71 3.21 1.51 0.33
N LEU A 72 2.62 2.59 -0.19
CA LEU A 72 1.51 3.29 0.46
C LEU A 72 0.35 2.34 0.76
N GLY A 73 -0.09 1.57 -0.24
CA GLY A 73 -1.14 0.57 -0.09
C GLY A 73 -0.78 -0.50 0.94
N ALA A 74 0.47 -0.96 0.95
CA ALA A 74 0.99 -1.91 1.92
C ALA A 74 0.89 -1.39 3.36
N MET A 75 1.26 -0.12 3.61
CA MET A 75 1.17 0.47 4.94
C MET A 75 -0.28 0.64 5.41
N VAL A 76 -1.19 0.96 4.49
CA VAL A 76 -2.64 1.01 4.79
C VAL A 76 -3.19 -0.37 5.13
N ILE A 77 -2.85 -1.41 4.35
CA ILE A 77 -3.29 -2.79 4.62
C ILE A 77 -2.78 -3.26 6.00
N LEU A 78 -1.52 -2.98 6.32
CA LEU A 78 -0.92 -3.35 7.59
C LEU A 78 -1.58 -2.61 8.77
N PHE A 79 -1.89 -1.32 8.59
CA PHE A 79 -2.61 -0.57 9.62
C PHE A 79 -4.02 -1.14 9.84
N ALA A 80 -4.75 -1.41 8.75
CA ALA A 80 -6.08 -2.00 8.81
C ALA A 80 -6.07 -3.37 9.49
N SER A 81 -5.07 -4.23 9.21
CA SER A 81 -4.97 -5.53 9.89
C SER A 81 -4.74 -5.40 11.40
N LEU A 82 -3.94 -4.42 11.83
CA LEU A 82 -3.69 -4.17 13.25
C LEU A 82 -4.91 -3.61 13.98
N VAL A 83 -5.74 -2.83 13.28
CA VAL A 83 -7.05 -2.35 13.78
C VAL A 83 -8.03 -3.51 13.90
N GLU A 84 -8.13 -4.36 12.87
CA GLU A 84 -8.99 -5.55 12.87
C GLU A 84 -8.62 -6.53 14.00
N ASP A 85 -7.32 -6.72 14.23
CA ASP A 85 -6.81 -7.58 15.31
C ASP A 85 -6.97 -6.95 16.71
N GLY A 86 -7.43 -5.69 16.81
CA GLY A 86 -7.56 -4.97 18.08
C GLY A 86 -6.21 -4.63 18.75
N VAL A 87 -5.12 -4.64 17.98
CA VAL A 87 -3.79 -4.22 18.46
C VAL A 87 -3.71 -2.70 18.54
N ILE A 88 -4.41 -2.01 17.64
CA ILE A 88 -4.48 -0.56 17.58
C ILE A 88 -5.94 -0.11 17.59
N ASP A 89 -6.31 0.60 18.65
CA ASP A 89 -7.65 1.18 18.87
C ASP A 89 -8.00 2.32 17.91
#